data_AF-A0A0E3YGW7-F1
#
_entry.id   AF-A0A0E3YGW7-F1
#
_cell.length_a   1.000
_cell.length_b   1.000
_cell.length_c   1.000
_cell.angle_alpha   90.00
_cell.angle_beta   90.00
_cell.angle_gamma   90.00
#
_symmetry.space_group_name_H-M   'P 1'
#
loop_
_entity.id
_entity.type
_entity.pdbx_description
1 polymer ?
#
loop_
_entity_poly.entity_id
_entity_poly.type
_entity_poly.pdbx_seq_one_letter_code
_entity_poly.pdbx_strand_id
1 'polypeptide(L)' 'MKIFTQHPASVSENYLQHMGTSMSFALPLFGACLACFVHAALPFMFEKTGSRIITRLHDRMVTHRDRRTGRQTQSPQATR' A
#
# COMPACT_ATOMS: atom_id res chain seq x y z
N MET A 1 -20.70 19.71 -15.74
CA MET A 1 -19.39 20.09 -15.16
C MET A 1 -19.55 20.69 -13.77
N LYS A 2 -19.87 19.87 -12.76
CA LYS A 2 -19.90 20.25 -11.34
C LYS A 2 -19.62 19.01 -10.48
N ILE A 3 -18.41 18.46 -10.60
CA ILE A 3 -17.95 17.37 -9.72
C ILE A 3 -16.87 17.89 -8.75
N PHE A 4 -16.35 19.10 -8.99
CA PHE A 4 -15.16 19.61 -8.32
C PHE A 4 -15.38 20.72 -7.29
N THR A 5 -16.61 21.14 -7.00
CA THR A 5 -16.82 22.32 -6.12
C THR A 5 -17.93 22.23 -5.07
N GLN A 6 -18.54 21.06 -4.81
CA GLN A 6 -19.65 20.97 -3.84
C GLN A 6 -19.51 19.91 -2.73
N HIS A 7 -18.34 19.29 -2.60
CA HIS A 7 -18.03 18.38 -1.47
C HIS A 7 -16.95 18.86 -0.46
N PRO A 8 -16.57 20.15 -0.32
CA PRO A 8 -15.43 20.51 0.53
C PRO A 8 -15.78 20.67 2.03
N ALA A 9 -16.79 19.99 2.58
CA ALA A 9 -17.23 20.24 3.97
C ALA A 9 -17.52 19.01 4.85
N SER A 10 -17.07 17.78 4.52
CA SER A 10 -17.44 16.62 5.35
C SER A 10 -16.45 15.44 5.41
N VAL A 11 -15.14 15.65 5.23
CA VAL A 11 -14.20 14.49 5.20
C VAL A 11 -12.86 14.71 5.88
N SER A 12 -12.87 15.48 6.96
CA SER A 12 -11.70 15.81 7.77
C SER A 12 -11.12 14.67 8.61
N GLU A 13 -11.42 13.36 8.39
CA GLU A 13 -10.68 12.30 9.11
C GLU A 13 -10.64 10.83 8.59
N ASN A 14 -11.24 10.38 7.47
CA ASN A 14 -11.03 8.98 7.02
C ASN A 14 -10.88 8.78 5.50
N TYR A 15 -10.40 9.81 4.82
CA TYR A 15 -9.94 9.71 3.42
C TYR A 15 -8.42 9.86 3.33
N LEU A 16 -7.85 10.86 4.02
CA LEU A 16 -6.39 11.02 4.12
C LEU A 16 -5.71 9.81 4.78
N GLN A 17 -6.37 9.12 5.71
CA GLN A 17 -5.84 7.90 6.32
C GLN A 17 -5.81 6.72 5.34
N HIS A 18 -6.85 6.58 4.52
CA HIS A 18 -6.88 5.58 3.44
C HIS A 18 -5.88 5.93 2.33
N MET A 19 -5.81 7.21 1.97
CA MET A 19 -4.88 7.73 0.98
C MET A 19 -3.43 7.59 1.45
N GLY A 20 -3.13 7.84 2.72
CA GLY A 20 -1.81 7.66 3.34
C GLY A 20 -1.38 6.19 3.42
N THR A 21 -2.33 5.30 3.71
CA THR A 21 -2.07 3.85 3.69
C THR A 21 -1.75 3.39 2.27
N SER A 22 -2.56 3.77 1.27
CA SER A 22 -2.32 3.45 -0.14
C SER A 22 -1.02 4.08 -0.66
N MET A 23 -0.74 5.34 -0.32
CA MET A 23 0.51 6.05 -0.63
C MET A 23 1.73 5.34 -0.05
N SER A 24 1.63 4.77 1.15
CA SER A 24 2.73 4.02 1.79
C SER A 24 3.14 2.76 1.03
N PHE A 25 2.23 2.18 0.23
CA PHE A 25 2.56 1.11 -0.71
C PHE A 25 2.99 1.64 -2.09
N ALA A 26 2.35 2.71 -2.57
CA ALA A 26 2.63 3.29 -3.88
C ALA A 26 4.02 3.93 -4.00
N LEU A 27 4.47 4.68 -2.99
CA LEU A 27 5.78 5.35 -2.99
C LEU A 27 6.97 4.39 -3.20
N PRO A 28 7.14 3.32 -2.40
CA PRO A 28 8.20 2.35 -2.64
C PRO A 28 8.04 1.61 -3.97
N LEU A 29 6.82 1.27 -4.39
CA LEU A 29 6.59 0.62 -5.68
C LEU A 29 7.02 1.52 -6.85
N PHE A 30 6.72 2.81 -6.78
CA PHE A 30 7.16 3.80 -7.75
C PHE A 30 8.69 3.95 -7.75
N GLY A 31 9.32 3.96 -6.57
CA GLY A 31 10.78 3.92 -6.45
C GLY A 31 11.41 2.67 -7.07
N ALA A 32 10.79 1.50 -6.93
CA ALA A 32 11.23 0.27 -7.58
C ALA A 32 11.09 0.34 -9.11
N CYS A 33 10.00 0.93 -9.60
CA CYS A 33 9.78 1.18 -11.03
C CYS A 33 10.86 2.11 -11.60
N LEU A 34 11.15 3.22 -10.93
CA LEU A 34 12.21 4.15 -11.32
C LEU A 34 13.59 3.46 -11.31
N ALA A 35 13.87 2.65 -10.28
CA ALA A 35 15.11 1.88 -10.20
C ALA A 35 15.25 0.89 -11.36
N CYS A 36 14.18 0.20 -11.75
CA CYS A 36 14.17 -0.66 -12.95
C CYS A 36 14.37 0.14 -14.23
N PHE A 37 13.80 1.34 -14.33
CA PHE A 37 13.97 2.20 -15.51
C PHE A 37 15.41 2.67 -15.67
N VAL A 38 16.04 3.10 -14.55
CA VAL A 38 17.46 3.45 -14.52
C VAL A 38 18.32 2.22 -14.81
N HIS A 39 17.98 1.05 -14.26
CA HIS A 39 18.69 -0.19 -14.54
C HIS A 39 18.59 -0.62 -16.02
N ALA A 40 17.43 -0.42 -16.65
CA ALA A 40 17.27 -0.69 -18.08
C ALA A 40 18.15 0.22 -18.94
N ALA A 41 18.40 1.46 -18.50
CA ALA A 41 19.34 2.38 -19.13
C ALA A 41 20.81 2.10 -18.77
N LEU A 42 21.06 1.66 -17.54
CA LEU A 42 22.38 1.41 -16.95
C LEU A 42 22.36 0.06 -16.21
N PRO A 43 22.61 -1.07 -16.90
CA PRO A 43 22.41 -2.42 -16.36
C PRO A 43 23.32 -2.79 -15.18
N PHE A 44 24.25 -1.91 -14.80
CA PHE A 44 25.17 -2.07 -13.67
C PHE A 44 24.72 -1.29 -12.42
N MET A 45 23.78 -0.36 -12.54
CA MET A 45 23.23 0.38 -11.40
C MET A 45 21.90 -0.23 -10.95
N PHE A 46 21.69 -0.32 -9.63
CA PHE A 46 20.43 -0.74 -9.00
C PHE A 46 19.97 -2.19 -9.20
N GLU A 47 20.86 -3.13 -9.55
CA GLU A 47 20.54 -4.55 -9.78
C GLU A 47 19.70 -5.18 -8.65
N LYS A 48 20.03 -4.89 -7.39
CA LYS A 48 19.30 -5.45 -6.22
C LYS A 48 18.23 -4.53 -5.65
N THR A 49 18.13 -3.29 -6.10
CA THR A 49 17.27 -2.30 -5.45
C THR A 49 15.80 -2.52 -5.80
N GLY A 50 15.49 -2.84 -7.06
CA GLY A 50 14.12 -3.20 -7.48
C GLY A 50 13.60 -4.42 -6.73
N SER A 51 14.32 -5.54 -6.80
CA SER A 51 13.94 -6.78 -6.09
C SER A 51 13.82 -6.58 -4.58
N ARG A 52 14.75 -5.88 -3.93
CA ARG A 52 14.68 -5.66 -2.48
C ARG A 52 13.44 -4.87 -2.05
N ILE A 53 13.02 -3.89 -2.85
CA ILE A 53 11.81 -3.11 -2.56
C ILE A 53 10.57 -3.99 -2.74
N ILE A 54 10.48 -4.76 -3.82
CA ILE A 54 9.35 -5.66 -4.09
C ILE A 54 9.25 -6.74 -2.99
N THR A 55 10.36 -7.38 -2.61
CA THR A 55 10.38 -8.37 -1.52
C THR A 55 9.89 -7.77 -0.22
N ARG A 56 10.32 -6.54 0.12
CA ARG A 56 9.86 -5.85 1.33
C ARG A 56 8.37 -5.50 1.26
N LEU A 57 7.86 -5.16 0.08
CA LEU A 57 6.43 -4.89 -0.12
C LEU A 57 5.59 -6.16 -0.01
N HIS A 58 6.09 -7.25 -0.58
CA HIS A 58 5.48 -8.57 -0.52
C HIS A 58 5.40 -9.10 0.92
N ASP A 59 6.51 -8.99 1.67
CA ASP A 59 6.56 -9.33 3.09
C ASP A 59 5.49 -8.57 3.89
N ARG A 60 5.42 -7.24 3.72
CA ARG A 60 4.39 -6.40 4.34
C ARG A 60 2.96 -6.84 4.00
N MET A 61 2.72 -7.24 2.74
CA MET A 61 1.41 -7.70 2.30
C MET A 61 1.04 -9.04 2.96
N VAL A 62 1.99 -9.98 3.06
CA VAL A 62 1.79 -11.30 3.69
C VAL A 62 1.61 -11.16 5.20
N THR A 63 2.46 -10.40 5.89
CA THR A 63 2.34 -10.18 7.35
C THR A 63 1.02 -9.48 7.72
N HIS A 64 0.56 -8.53 6.91
CA HIS A 64 -0.74 -7.87 7.15
C HIS A 64 -1.94 -8.77 6.81
N ARG A 65 -1.79 -9.72 5.87
CA ARG A 65 -2.82 -10.71 5.54
C ARG A 65 -3.07 -11.67 6.70
N ASP A 66 -2.00 -12.15 7.33
CA ASP A 66 -2.09 -13.11 8.45
C ASP A 66 -2.90 -12.56 9.64
N ARG A 67 -2.70 -11.26 9.95
CA ARG A 67 -3.47 -10.54 10.99
C ARG A 67 -4.96 -10.37 10.69
N ARG A 68 -5.37 -10.29 9.41
CA ARG A 68 -6.81 -10.21 9.06
C ARG A 68 -7.50 -11.56 9.23
N THR A 69 -6.81 -12.66 8.91
CA THR A 69 -7.34 -14.02 9.07
C THR A 69 -7.58 -14.35 10.54
N GLY A 70 -6.69 -13.93 11.45
CA GLY A 70 -6.86 -14.18 12.90
C GLY A 70 -8.02 -13.42 13.57
N ARG A 71 -8.51 -12.32 12.99
CA ARG A 71 -9.59 -11.51 13.58
C ARG A 71 -11.00 -11.96 13.16
N GLN A 72 -11.13 -12.76 12.10
CA GLN A 72 -12.44 -13.28 11.67
C GLN A 72 -12.89 -14.52 12.46
N THR A 73 -12.01 -15.19 13.20
CA THR A 73 -12.34 -16.43 13.94
C THR A 73 -12.81 -16.20 15.39
N GLN A 74 -12.87 -14.95 15.87
CA GLN A 74 -13.41 -14.63 17.21
C GLN A 74 -14.68 -13.78 17.11
N SER A 75 -15.80 -14.44 16.80
CA SER A 75 -17.13 -13.98 17.21
C SER A 75 -17.69 -15.01 18.20
N PRO A 76 -17.66 -14.74 19.52
CA PRO A 76 -18.38 -15.56 20.48
C PRO A 76 -19.85 -15.16 20.43
N GLN A 77 -20.66 -15.90 19.67
CA GLN A 77 -22.12 -15.84 19.78
C GLN A 77 -22.52 -17.04 20.66
N ALA A 78 -22.43 -16.91 21.99
CA ALA A 78 -23.49 -16.38 22.85
C ALA A 78 -24.81 -17.14 22.64
N THR A 79 -24.91 -18.25 23.38
CA THR A 79 -26.08 -18.74 24.13
C THR A 79 -27.46 -18.39 23.57
N ARG A 80 -28.15 -19.42 23.07
CA ARG A 80 -29.59 -19.59 23.27
C ARG A 80 -29.89 -21.06 23.55
#